data_AF-A0A1Q7EZT9-F1
#
_entry.id   AF-A0A1Q7EZT9-F1
#
_cell.length_a   1.000
_cell.length_b   1.000
_cell.length_c   1.000
_cell.angle_alpha   90.00
_cell.angle_beta   90.00
_cell.angle_gamma   90.00
#
_symmetry.space_group_name_H-M   'P 1'
#
loop_
_entity.id
_entity.type
_entity.pdbx_description
1 polymer ?
#
loop_
_entity_poly.entity_id
_entity_poly.type
_entity_poly.pdbx_seq_one_letter_code
_entity_poly.pdbx_strand_id
1 'polypeptide(L)'
;MTRGEFAEAVYSYCVLLTAYETGGYRPVQRNTEKHGVAHSAHLVKLASDVQYLQPVPLVSREAWARRLGLKLVVEDTHDHLEPLTWEKD
;
A
#
# COMPACT_ATOMS: atom_id res chain seq x y z
N MET A 1 10.61 2.53 8.63
CA MET A 1 10.05 1.17 8.47
C MET A 1 10.93 0.39 7.52
N THR A 2 11.36 -0.81 7.91
CA THR A 2 12.11 -1.75 7.05
C THR A 2 11.16 -2.49 6.10
N ARG A 3 11.71 -3.22 5.11
CA ARG A 3 10.89 -4.05 4.20
C ARG A 3 10.15 -5.18 4.92
N GLY A 4 10.74 -5.74 5.97
CA GLY A 4 10.11 -6.80 6.77
C GLY A 4 8.93 -6.25 7.56
N GLU A 5 9.14 -5.14 8.28
CA GLU A 5 8.09 -4.43 9.03
C GLU A 5 6.94 -4.00 8.12
N PHE A 6 7.25 -3.49 6.92
CA PHE A 6 6.24 -3.11 5.95
C PHE A 6 5.41 -4.31 5.48
N ALA A 7 6.05 -5.43 5.15
CA ALA A 7 5.35 -6.64 4.74
C ALA A 7 4.43 -7.19 5.85
N GLU A 8 4.89 -7.18 7.11
CA GLU A 8 4.07 -7.58 8.26
C GLU A 8 2.89 -6.64 8.49
N ALA A 9 3.10 -5.33 8.32
CA ALA A 9 2.05 -4.33 8.44
C ALA A 9 0.97 -4.50 7.35
N VAL A 10 1.38 -4.68 6.09
CA VAL A 10 0.46 -4.94 4.97
C VAL A 10 -0.31 -6.25 5.19
N TYR A 11 0.38 -7.33 5.57
CA TYR A 11 -0.27 -8.61 5.89
C TYR A 11 -1.34 -8.44 6.98
N SER A 12 -0.98 -7.75 8.08
CA SER A 12 -1.91 -7.48 9.18
C SER A 12 -3.10 -6.64 8.72
N TYR A 13 -2.87 -5.63 7.88
CA TYR A 13 -3.91 -4.80 7.28
C TYR A 13 -4.90 -5.65 6.47
N CYS A 14 -4.37 -6.51 5.59
CA CYS A 14 -5.16 -7.42 4.76
C CYS A 14 -6.02 -8.37 5.61
N VAL A 15 -5.46 -8.97 6.66
CA VAL A 15 -6.19 -9.85 7.58
C VAL A 15 -7.33 -9.11 8.29
N LEU A 16 -7.06 -7.91 8.84
CA LEU A 16 -8.04 -7.15 9.62
C LEU A 16 -9.23 -6.65 8.80
N LEU A 17 -9.01 -6.39 7.52
CA LEU A 17 -10.02 -5.81 6.63
C LEU A 17 -10.54 -6.77 5.58
N THR A 18 -10.18 -8.05 5.68
CA THR A 18 -10.56 -9.08 4.69
C THR A 18 -10.20 -8.62 3.27
N ALA A 19 -8.99 -8.09 3.13
CA ALA A 19 -8.41 -7.58 1.89
C ALA A 19 -7.28 -8.50 1.39
N TYR A 20 -6.84 -8.27 0.16
CA TYR A 20 -5.76 -9.02 -0.47
C TYR A 20 -4.89 -8.10 -1.34
N GLU A 21 -3.61 -8.44 -1.44
CA GLU A 21 -2.66 -7.71 -2.28
C GLU A 21 -2.93 -7.99 -3.77
N THR A 22 -2.95 -6.93 -4.58
CA THR A 22 -3.08 -7.00 -6.05
C THR A 22 -1.82 -6.51 -6.76
N GLY A 23 -0.92 -5.83 -6.04
CA GLY A 23 0.32 -5.29 -6.56
C GLY A 23 1.33 -5.02 -5.45
N GLY A 24 2.61 -5.15 -5.76
CA GLY A 24 3.70 -5.01 -4.78
C GLY A 24 4.94 -4.42 -5.45
N TYR A 25 6.10 -5.05 -5.30
CA TYR A 25 7.33 -4.59 -5.97
C TYR A 25 7.13 -4.40 -7.48
N ARG A 26 7.59 -3.27 -8.00
CA ARG A 26 7.62 -2.97 -9.45
C ARG A 26 9.05 -2.66 -9.88
N PRO A 27 9.62 -3.35 -10.88
CA PRO A 27 10.85 -2.88 -11.51
C PRO A 27 10.60 -1.55 -12.23
N VAL A 28 11.67 -0.77 -12.45
CA VAL A 28 11.61 0.58 -13.05
C VAL A 28 10.75 0.60 -14.33
N GLN A 29 11.00 -0.32 -15.27
CA GLN A 29 10.24 -0.40 -16.51
C GLN A 29 8.72 -0.51 -16.26
N ARG A 30 8.29 -1.43 -15.38
CA ARG A 30 6.87 -1.62 -15.06
C ARG A 30 6.28 -0.42 -14.32
N ASN A 31 7.07 0.25 -13.47
CA ASN A 31 6.63 1.48 -12.82
C ASN A 31 6.38 2.57 -13.87
N THR A 32 7.27 2.73 -14.85
CA THR A 32 7.08 3.66 -15.98
C THR A 32 5.87 3.31 -16.85
N GLU A 33 5.68 2.04 -17.19
CA GLU A 33 4.50 1.55 -17.95
C GLU A 33 3.18 1.84 -17.23
N LYS A 34 3.22 1.91 -15.89
CA LYS A 34 2.08 2.26 -15.03
C LYS A 34 2.01 3.75 -14.70
N HIS A 35 2.82 4.58 -15.37
CA HIS A 35 2.92 6.02 -15.12
C HIS A 35 3.24 6.37 -13.65
N GLY A 36 3.94 5.47 -12.95
CA GLY A 36 4.36 5.68 -11.58
C GLY A 36 5.43 6.77 -11.49
N VAL A 37 5.44 7.47 -10.35
CA VAL A 37 6.44 8.52 -10.07
C VAL A 37 7.85 7.93 -9.91
N ALA A 38 8.86 8.77 -10.13
CA ALA A 38 10.27 8.37 -10.08
C ALA A 38 10.69 7.83 -8.69
N HIS A 39 10.15 8.40 -7.62
CA HIS A 39 10.41 8.00 -6.23
C HIS A 39 9.27 7.14 -5.64
N SER A 40 8.70 6.26 -6.48
CA SER A 40 7.64 5.35 -6.07
C SER A 40 8.14 4.31 -5.06
N ALA A 41 7.42 4.13 -3.95
CA ALA A 41 7.74 3.13 -2.94
C ALA A 41 7.67 1.68 -3.47
N HIS A 42 6.97 1.44 -4.59
CA HIS A 42 6.99 0.14 -5.27
C HIS A 42 8.38 -0.26 -5.75
N LEU A 43 9.23 0.71 -6.10
CA LEU A 43 10.58 0.46 -6.60
C LEU A 43 11.50 -0.14 -5.53
N VAL A 44 11.16 0.04 -4.26
CA VAL A 44 11.99 -0.39 -3.13
C VAL A 44 11.29 -1.41 -2.23
N LYS A 45 10.18 -2.01 -2.70
CA LYS A 45 9.37 -2.99 -1.95
C LYS A 45 8.83 -2.41 -0.63
N LEU A 46 8.39 -1.16 -0.68
CA LEU A 46 7.70 -0.46 0.40
C LEU A 46 6.34 0.09 -0.07
N ALA A 47 5.75 -0.52 -1.09
CA ALA A 47 4.37 -0.26 -1.45
C ALA A 47 3.63 -1.54 -1.77
N SER A 48 2.34 -1.52 -1.48
CA SER A 48 1.39 -2.58 -1.82
C SER A 48 0.06 -1.98 -2.26
N ASP A 49 -0.48 -2.55 -3.32
CA ASP A 49 -1.84 -2.27 -3.77
C ASP A 49 -2.76 -3.34 -3.20
N VAL A 50 -3.91 -2.95 -2.65
CA VAL A 50 -4.85 -3.86 -1.99
C VAL A 50 -6.29 -3.63 -2.43
N GLN A 51 -7.06 -4.72 -2.49
CA GLN A 51 -8.50 -4.70 -2.71
C GLN A 51 -9.23 -5.45 -1.60
N TYR A 52 -10.51 -5.13 -1.41
CA TYR A 52 -11.33 -5.69 -0.35
C TYR A 52 -12.32 -6.71 -0.90
N LEU A 53 -12.53 -7.82 -0.18
CA LEU A 53 -13.54 -8.81 -0.56
C LEU A 53 -14.97 -8.30 -0.29
N GLN A 54 -15.13 -7.32 0.59
CA GLN A 54 -16.38 -6.64 0.89
C GLN A 54 -16.14 -5.14 1.05
N PRO A 55 -17.13 -4.26 0.82
CA PRO A 55 -16.96 -2.84 1.04
C PRO A 55 -16.54 -2.52 2.48
N VAL A 56 -15.43 -1.79 2.65
CA VAL A 56 -14.94 -1.32 3.96
C VAL A 56 -15.04 0.21 4.01
N PRO A 57 -15.67 0.80 5.04
CA PRO A 57 -15.74 2.27 5.18
C PRO A 57 -14.36 2.91 5.19
N LEU A 58 -14.19 4.05 4.49
CA LEU A 58 -12.91 4.77 4.41
C LEU A 58 -12.30 5.06 5.79
N VAL A 59 -13.12 5.51 6.74
CA VAL A 59 -12.66 5.80 8.12
C VAL A 59 -12.01 4.58 8.79
N SER A 60 -12.52 3.36 8.53
CA SER A 60 -11.95 2.13 9.07
C SER A 60 -10.64 1.77 8.38
N ARG A 61 -10.58 1.94 7.04
CA ARG A 61 -9.38 1.73 6.23
C ARG A 61 -8.23 2.63 6.71
N GLU A 62 -8.49 3.92 6.81
CA GLU A 62 -7.51 4.91 7.28
C GLU A 62 -7.07 4.67 8.73
N ALA A 63 -8.01 4.35 9.62
CA ALA A 63 -7.70 4.10 11.04
C ALA A 63 -6.76 2.90 11.21
N TRP A 64 -7.01 1.80 10.50
CA TRP A 64 -6.15 0.63 10.58
C TRP A 64 -4.81 0.82 9.87
N ALA A 65 -4.78 1.47 8.72
CA ALA A 65 -3.53 1.81 8.03
C ALA A 65 -2.61 2.62 8.98
N ARG A 66 -3.15 3.69 9.57
CA ARG A 66 -2.39 4.56 10.48
C ARG A 66 -1.89 3.82 11.71
N ARG A 67 -2.71 2.95 12.32
CA ARG A 67 -2.31 2.13 13.49
C ARG A 67 -1.15 1.19 13.17
N LEU A 68 -1.05 0.74 11.93
CA LEU A 68 0.01 -0.15 11.44
C LEU A 68 1.23 0.61 10.90
N GLY A 69 1.27 1.94 11.02
CA GLY A 69 2.36 2.75 10.50
C GLY A 69 2.37 2.85 8.97
N LEU A 70 1.21 2.66 8.34
CA LEU A 70 0.99 2.78 6.91
C LEU A 70 0.25 4.09 6.59
N LYS A 71 0.61 4.69 5.46
CA LYS A 71 -0.17 5.72 4.78
C LYS A 71 -1.02 5.03 3.72
N LEU A 72 -2.30 5.36 3.72
CA LEU A 72 -3.26 4.90 2.73
C LEU A 72 -3.50 6.01 1.71
N VAL A 73 -3.35 5.66 0.43
CA VAL A 73 -3.71 6.51 -0.70
C VAL A 73 -4.84 5.80 -1.44
N VAL A 74 -6.01 6.42 -1.47
CA VAL A 74 -7.17 5.87 -2.18
C VAL A 74 -6.96 6.08 -3.68
N GLU A 75 -6.97 5.00 -4.46
CA GLU A 75 -6.99 5.05 -5.92
C GLU A 75 -8.32 4.48 -6.46
N ASP A 76 -8.65 4.76 -7.72
CA ASP A 76 -9.97 4.44 -8.28
C ASP A 76 -10.33 2.94 -8.25
N THR A 77 -9.32 2.07 -8.26
CA THR A 77 -9.50 0.61 -8.41
C THR A 77 -8.96 -0.20 -7.24
N HIS A 78 -8.19 0.40 -6.35
CA HIS A 78 -7.53 -0.24 -5.22
C HIS A 78 -7.07 0.82 -4.24
N ASP A 79 -6.71 0.42 -3.03
CA ASP A 79 -5.96 1.30 -2.14
C ASP A 79 -4.47 1.00 -2.27
N HIS A 80 -3.68 2.05 -2.22
CA HIS A 80 -2.23 1.98 -2.20
C HIS A 80 -1.73 2.23 -0.78
N LEU A 81 -0.93 1.30 -0.26
CA LEU A 81 -0.30 1.37 1.05
C LEU A 81 1.19 1.64 0.89
N GLU A 82 1.70 2.63 1.59
CA GLU A 82 3.13 2.97 1.69
C GLU A 82 3.48 3.28 3.16
N PRO A 83 4.77 3.31 3.58
CA PRO A 83 5.13 3.73 4.93
C PRO A 83 4.53 5.09 5.27
N LEU A 84 4.11 5.27 6.53
CA LEU A 84 3.46 6.52 6.96
C LEU A 84 4.31 7.76 6.70
N THR A 85 5.63 7.61 6.79
CA THR A 85 6.62 8.67 6.57
C THR A 85 7.14 8.74 5.13
N TRP A 86 6.51 8.03 4.18
CA TRP A 86 6.95 8.07 2.79
C TRP A 86 6.52 9.39 2.14
N GLU A 87 7.50 10.12 1.66
CA GLU A 87 7.33 11.35 0.89
C GLU A 87 7.74 11.07 -0.56
N LYS A 88 6.87 11.47 -1.48
CA LYS A 88 7.13 11.40 -2.91
C LYS A 88 7.78 12.73 -3.27
N ASP A 89 9.11 12.78 -3.20
CA ASP A 89 9.88 13.90 -3.75
C ASP A 89 9.68 14.02 -5.27
#